data_AF-M1CBC0-F1
#
_entry.id   AF-M1CBC0-F1
#
_cell.length_a   1.000
_cell.length_b   1.000
_cell.length_c   1.000
_cell.angle_alpha   90.00
_cell.angle_beta   90.00
_cell.angle_gamma   90.00
#
_symmetry.space_group_name_H-M   'P 1'
#
loop_
_entity.id
_entity.type
_entity.pdbx_description
1 polymer ?
#
loop_
_entity_poly.entity_id
_entity_poly.type
_entity_poly.pdbx_seq_one_letter_code
_entity_poly.pdbx_strand_id
1 'polypeptide(L)'
;MASIHSSKTRPFASHQTVTPCTRTHQIGALALVIITFFVTRIFDQSLNSSSFSTPTSGQYRSKNDVVRFSDSGGSIFWPQRGYGTHLSLKIYVYDENEIDGLKHLLYGRDGKISPDSCVKGQWGTQVKIHRMLLQSRFRTRKKEEADLFFVPAYPKCVRVMGGLNDKEINQTYVKVLSQMPYFRLSGGRNHIFVFPSGAGAHLFKSWVTYLNRSIILTPEGDRTDKRDTSAFNTWKDIIIPGNIDDGMTTHGSRIVEPLPLSKRKHLANYLGRAQGKVGRLRLIELSKQYPDKN
;
A
#
# COMPACT_ATOMS: atom_id res chain seq x y z
N MET A 1 41.45 61.45 -25.96
CA MET A 1 40.34 62.38 -26.20
C MET A 1 39.05 61.58 -26.30
N ALA A 2 38.00 62.04 -25.58
CA ALA A 2 36.57 61.69 -25.65
C ALA A 2 36.18 60.20 -25.55
N SER A 3 35.60 59.70 -24.44
CA SER A 3 34.24 59.92 -23.90
C SER A 3 33.13 59.20 -24.66
N ILE A 4 32.52 58.17 -24.03
CA ILE A 4 31.08 57.90 -24.08
C ILE A 4 30.58 57.48 -22.68
N HIS A 5 29.75 58.36 -22.12
CA HIS A 5 28.74 58.23 -21.05
C HIS A 5 27.77 57.04 -21.28
N SER A 6 27.01 56.43 -20.36
CA SER A 6 26.53 56.74 -19.01
C SER A 6 25.73 55.53 -18.46
N SER A 7 25.73 55.35 -17.12
CA SER A 7 24.63 54.98 -16.19
C SER A 7 23.62 53.86 -16.56
N LYS A 8 23.10 53.00 -15.67
CA LYS A 8 23.07 52.86 -14.20
C LYS A 8 22.27 51.56 -13.96
N THR A 9 22.66 50.73 -13.01
CA THR A 9 21.68 49.98 -12.19
C THR A 9 22.27 49.72 -10.81
N ARG A 10 21.58 50.21 -9.78
CA ARG A 10 21.93 50.04 -8.35
C ARG A 10 21.76 48.57 -7.94
N PRO A 11 22.61 48.02 -7.06
CA PRO A 11 22.28 46.81 -6.33
C PRO A 11 21.49 47.16 -5.06
N PHE A 12 20.31 46.55 -4.91
CA PHE A 12 19.65 46.44 -3.61
C PHE A 12 20.29 45.30 -2.82
N ALA A 13 20.80 45.63 -1.64
CA ALA A 13 21.22 44.67 -0.65
C ALA A 13 20.01 43.94 -0.05
N SER A 14 20.10 42.62 0.08
CA SER A 14 19.39 41.89 1.14
C SER A 14 20.42 40.97 1.81
N HIS A 15 20.74 41.29 3.05
CA HIS A 15 21.61 40.49 3.91
C HIS A 15 20.88 39.19 4.27
N GLN A 16 21.29 38.07 3.67
CA GLN A 16 21.13 36.76 4.30
C GLN A 16 22.44 36.44 5.00
N THR A 17 22.47 36.63 6.33
CA THR A 17 23.54 36.10 7.18
C THR A 17 23.40 34.57 7.22
N VAL A 18 24.01 33.90 6.25
CA VAL A 18 24.24 32.46 6.31
C VAL A 18 25.29 32.24 7.38
N THR A 19 24.89 31.76 8.55
CA THR A 19 25.81 31.35 9.60
C THR A 19 26.69 30.23 9.05
N PRO A 20 28.02 30.41 8.92
CA PRO A 20 28.86 29.40 8.31
C PRO A 20 28.91 28.15 9.19
N CYS A 21 28.64 26.99 8.60
CA CYS A 21 28.79 25.69 9.25
C CYS A 21 30.27 25.46 9.56
N THR A 22 30.67 25.74 10.80
CA THR A 22 32.05 25.55 11.26
C THR A 22 32.36 24.08 11.51
N ARG A 23 33.65 23.70 11.56
CA ARG A 23 34.07 22.33 11.94
C ARG A 23 33.48 21.89 13.28
N THR A 24 33.23 22.81 14.20
CA THR A 24 32.55 22.54 15.48
C THR A 24 31.12 22.04 15.30
N HIS A 25 30.37 22.57 14.33
CA HIS A 25 29.02 22.08 14.00
C HIS A 25 29.07 20.68 13.40
N GLN A 26 30.07 20.38 12.55
CA GLN A 26 30.26 19.05 11.96
C GLN A 26 30.64 18.01 13.02
N ILE A 27 31.53 18.36 13.95
CA ILE A 27 31.92 17.52 15.08
C ILE A 27 30.72 17.31 16.01
N GLY A 28 29.95 18.37 16.30
CA GLY A 28 28.73 18.28 17.09
C GLY A 28 27.68 17.37 16.45
N ALA A 29 27.46 17.48 15.14
CA ALA A 29 26.55 16.60 14.41
C ALA A 29 27.00 15.14 14.43
N LEU A 30 28.30 14.88 14.25
CA LEU A 30 28.86 13.53 14.30
C LEU A 30 28.71 12.93 15.71
N ALA A 31 29.01 13.70 16.75
CA ALA A 31 28.83 13.29 18.13
C ALA A 31 27.35 12.96 18.42
N LEU A 32 26.42 13.76 17.90
CA LEU A 32 24.99 13.55 18.08
C LEU A 32 24.51 12.26 17.38
N VAL A 33 25.01 11.96 16.18
CA VAL A 33 24.74 10.68 15.49
C VAL A 33 25.28 9.49 16.28
N ILE A 34 26.53 9.59 16.77
CA ILE A 34 27.18 8.54 17.56
C ILE A 34 26.41 8.29 18.86
N ILE A 35 26.09 9.35 19.61
CA ILE A 35 25.32 9.27 20.86
C ILE A 35 23.94 8.66 20.59
N THR A 36 23.24 9.12 19.56
CA THR A 36 21.91 8.57 19.22
C THR A 36 22.00 7.09 18.91
N PHE A 37 22.99 6.65 18.12
CA PHE A 37 23.19 5.23 17.78
C PHE A 37 23.44 4.37 19.01
N PHE A 38 24.31 4.81 19.92
CA PHE A 38 24.61 4.07 21.15
C PHE A 38 23.44 4.06 22.13
N VAL A 39 22.74 5.19 22.30
CA VAL A 39 21.56 5.28 23.17
C VAL A 39 20.44 4.38 22.66
N THR A 40 20.14 4.39 21.35
CA THR A 40 19.12 3.48 20.79
C THR A 40 19.50 2.02 21.00
N ARG A 41 20.79 1.68 20.88
CA ARG A 41 21.26 0.30 21.06
C ARG A 41 21.23 -0.16 22.52
N ILE A 42 21.50 0.75 23.47
CA ILE A 42 21.41 0.48 24.90
C ILE A 42 19.94 0.27 25.31
N PHE A 43 19.01 1.09 24.80
CA PHE A 43 17.58 0.89 25.04
C PHE A 43 17.04 -0.39 24.37
N ASP A 44 17.51 -0.75 23.17
CA ASP A 44 17.15 -2.01 22.51
C ASP A 44 17.71 -3.25 23.25
N GLN A 45 18.82 -3.11 23.97
CA GLN A 45 19.40 -4.18 24.80
C GLN A 45 18.76 -4.26 26.20
N SER A 46 18.44 -3.12 26.82
CA SER A 46 17.81 -3.10 28.16
C SER A 46 16.35 -3.56 28.13
N LEU A 47 15.64 -3.33 27.03
CA LEU A 47 14.28 -3.84 26.84
C LEU A 47 14.23 -5.33 26.45
N ASN A 48 15.35 -5.93 26.05
CA ASN A 48 15.46 -7.36 25.74
C ASN A 48 15.97 -8.21 26.93
N SER A 49 16.42 -7.60 28.03
CA SER A 49 16.73 -8.32 29.27
C SER A 49 15.56 -8.27 30.25
N SER A 50 14.41 -8.82 29.86
CA SER A 50 13.40 -9.22 30.83
C SER A 50 13.08 -10.69 30.66
N SER A 51 13.71 -11.48 31.52
CA SER A 51 13.28 -12.83 31.89
C SER A 51 11.82 -12.74 32.32
N PHE A 52 10.89 -13.00 31.41
CA PHE A 52 9.47 -12.91 31.70
C PHE A 52 9.06 -14.09 32.59
N SER A 53 9.03 -13.81 33.89
CA SER A 53 8.31 -14.61 34.87
C SER A 53 6.82 -14.51 34.56
N THR A 54 6.17 -15.67 34.42
CA THR A 54 4.75 -15.82 34.12
C THR A 54 3.90 -15.17 35.23
N PRO A 55 3.07 -14.16 34.96
CA PRO A 55 2.09 -13.71 35.93
C PRO A 55 0.86 -14.60 35.85
N THR A 56 0.54 -15.22 36.97
CA THR A 56 -0.73 -15.88 37.26
C THR A 56 -1.90 -14.92 37.04
N SER A 57 -2.95 -15.50 36.44
CA SER A 57 -4.31 -14.99 36.22
C SER A 57 -4.71 -13.67 36.91
N GLY A 58 -4.93 -12.63 36.10
CA GLY A 58 -5.81 -11.51 36.41
C GLY A 58 -6.95 -11.47 35.39
N GLN A 59 -8.17 -11.72 35.85
CA GLN A 59 -9.42 -11.60 35.10
C GLN A 59 -9.60 -10.17 34.56
N TYR A 60 -10.46 -10.01 33.53
CA TYR A 60 -10.80 -8.76 32.80
C TYR A 60 -10.01 -8.46 31.50
N ARG A 61 -9.97 -9.42 30.58
CA ARG A 61 -9.91 -9.11 29.12
C ARG A 61 -10.96 -9.94 28.38
N SER A 62 -11.81 -9.25 27.62
CA SER A 62 -12.87 -9.83 26.81
C SER A 62 -12.32 -10.96 25.93
N LYS A 63 -12.87 -12.16 26.05
CA LYS A 63 -12.43 -13.40 25.39
C LYS A 63 -12.54 -13.39 23.85
N ASN A 64 -12.99 -12.30 23.23
CA ASN A 64 -13.39 -12.29 21.82
C ASN A 64 -12.34 -11.75 20.83
N ASP A 65 -11.25 -11.13 21.30
CA ASP A 65 -10.26 -10.49 20.41
C ASP A 65 -9.05 -11.37 20.07
N VAL A 66 -9.03 -12.64 20.51
CA VAL A 66 -7.85 -13.50 20.44
C VAL A 66 -8.11 -14.71 19.55
N VAL A 67 -7.41 -14.81 18.42
CA VAL A 67 -7.46 -15.97 17.53
C VAL A 67 -6.60 -17.09 18.09
N ARG A 68 -7.20 -18.21 18.49
CA ARG A 68 -6.46 -19.43 18.82
C ARG A 68 -6.21 -20.22 17.53
N PHE A 69 -4.96 -20.37 17.16
CA PHE A 69 -4.55 -21.29 16.10
C PHE A 69 -4.22 -22.64 16.76
N SER A 70 -4.89 -23.71 16.34
CA SER A 70 -4.68 -25.08 16.82
C SER A 70 -3.63 -25.80 15.96
N ASP A 71 -2.77 -26.60 16.58
CA ASP A 71 -1.76 -27.43 15.89
C ASP A 71 -2.35 -28.62 15.10
N SER A 72 -3.66 -28.85 15.17
CA SER A 72 -4.33 -29.99 14.53
C SER A 72 -5.21 -29.57 13.35
N GLY A 73 -4.72 -29.86 12.14
CA GLY A 73 -5.50 -30.16 10.93
C GLY A 73 -6.59 -29.17 10.50
N GLY A 74 -6.23 -28.23 9.60
CA GLY A 74 -7.18 -27.64 8.65
C GLY A 74 -7.36 -26.12 8.68
N SER A 75 -6.77 -25.39 9.62
CA SER A 75 -6.84 -23.92 9.68
C SER A 75 -5.47 -23.27 9.57
N ILE A 76 -5.37 -22.21 8.76
CA ILE A 76 -4.20 -21.36 8.48
C ILE A 76 -3.25 -21.27 9.68
N PHE A 77 -2.05 -21.84 9.56
CA PHE A 77 -1.01 -21.81 10.61
C PHE A 77 -0.45 -20.39 10.76
N TRP A 78 -0.64 -19.76 11.93
CA TRP A 78 0.15 -18.59 12.31
C TRP A 78 1.55 -19.07 12.73
N PRO A 79 2.63 -18.62 12.08
CA PRO A 79 3.95 -19.11 12.41
C PRO A 79 4.33 -18.68 13.82
N GLN A 80 4.62 -19.63 14.72
CA GLN A 80 5.21 -19.40 16.04
C GLN A 80 6.65 -18.82 15.98
N ARG A 81 7.07 -18.24 14.85
CA ARG A 81 8.41 -17.63 14.66
C ARG A 81 8.53 -16.30 15.43
N GLY A 82 8.37 -16.34 16.76
CA GLY A 82 8.55 -15.18 17.65
C GLY A 82 7.36 -14.22 17.77
N TYR A 83 6.23 -14.49 17.10
CA TYR A 83 5.06 -13.60 17.10
C TYR A 83 3.92 -14.04 18.05
N GLY A 84 4.18 -15.00 18.95
CA GLY A 84 3.21 -15.51 19.93
C GLY A 84 2.16 -16.48 19.35
N THR A 85 1.30 -17.02 20.23
CA THR A 85 0.23 -17.97 19.89
C THR A 85 -1.01 -17.31 19.29
N HIS A 86 -1.08 -15.98 19.32
CA HIS A 86 -2.25 -15.19 18.97
C HIS A 86 -1.87 -13.94 18.20
N LEU A 87 -2.59 -13.67 17.10
CA LEU A 87 -2.52 -12.38 16.41
C LEU A 87 -3.46 -11.39 17.08
N SER A 88 -2.90 -10.39 17.76
CA SER A 88 -3.63 -9.23 18.29
C SER A 88 -3.38 -8.05 17.36
N LEU A 89 -4.18 -7.93 16.30
CA LEU A 89 -4.09 -6.86 15.31
C LEU A 89 -5.39 -6.05 15.29
N LYS A 90 -5.27 -4.73 15.37
CA LYS A 90 -6.38 -3.78 15.26
C LYS A 90 -6.20 -2.88 14.04
N ILE A 91 -7.18 -2.91 13.15
CA ILE A 91 -7.19 -2.12 11.91
C ILE A 91 -8.31 -1.10 12.00
N TYR A 92 -8.00 0.19 11.95
CA TYR A 92 -8.99 1.23 11.77
C TYR A 92 -9.27 1.44 10.28
N VAL A 93 -10.53 1.43 9.89
CA VAL A 93 -10.96 1.74 8.53
C VAL A 93 -11.55 3.14 8.55
N TYR A 94 -10.96 4.08 7.80
CA TYR A 94 -11.49 5.44 7.71
C TYR A 94 -12.94 5.44 7.23
N ASP A 95 -13.80 6.23 7.90
CA ASP A 95 -15.16 6.44 7.43
C ASP A 95 -15.15 7.40 6.23
N GLU A 96 -16.04 7.17 5.27
CA GLU A 96 -16.13 7.99 4.05
C GLU A 96 -16.47 9.46 4.31
N ASN A 97 -17.11 9.77 5.45
CA ASN A 97 -17.49 11.12 5.85
C ASN A 97 -16.41 11.79 6.72
N GLU A 98 -15.39 11.03 7.14
CA GLU A 98 -14.39 11.51 8.08
C GLU A 98 -13.43 12.53 7.47
N ILE A 99 -13.09 12.35 6.19
CA ILE A 99 -12.09 13.14 5.48
C ILE A 99 -12.68 13.69 4.19
N ASP A 100 -12.63 15.02 4.02
CA ASP A 100 -13.08 15.68 2.80
C ASP A 100 -12.25 15.23 1.59
N GLY A 101 -12.95 14.79 0.54
CA GLY A 101 -12.39 14.21 -0.68
C GLY A 101 -12.42 12.69 -0.74
N LEU A 102 -12.60 11.99 0.39
CA LEU A 102 -12.63 10.53 0.40
C LEU A 102 -13.84 9.99 -0.38
N LYS A 103 -15.00 10.63 -0.27
CA LYS A 103 -16.17 10.35 -1.12
C LYS A 103 -15.88 10.47 -2.61
N HIS A 104 -15.07 11.43 -3.05
CA HIS A 104 -14.73 11.54 -4.47
C HIS A 104 -13.88 10.36 -4.95
N LEU A 105 -12.98 9.84 -4.10
CA LEU A 105 -12.19 8.65 -4.41
C LEU A 105 -13.02 7.36 -4.42
N LEU A 106 -14.18 7.35 -3.76
CA LEU A 106 -15.11 6.21 -3.70
C LEU A 106 -16.18 6.27 -4.80
N TYR A 107 -16.77 7.45 -5.01
CA TYR A 107 -18.01 7.65 -5.77
C TYR A 107 -17.86 8.57 -6.99
N GLY A 108 -16.67 9.13 -7.21
CA GLY A 108 -16.43 10.18 -8.21
C GLY A 108 -16.90 11.57 -7.74
N ARG A 109 -16.57 12.61 -8.53
CA ARG A 109 -16.90 14.01 -8.18
C ARG A 109 -18.39 14.24 -7.96
N ASP A 110 -19.22 13.61 -8.80
CA ASP A 110 -20.67 13.81 -8.79
C ASP A 110 -21.42 12.77 -7.94
N GLY A 111 -20.70 11.85 -7.27
CA GLY A 111 -21.28 10.81 -6.41
C GLY A 111 -22.08 9.71 -7.13
N LYS A 112 -22.03 9.64 -8.46
CA LYS A 112 -22.86 8.73 -9.28
C LYS A 112 -22.36 7.29 -9.35
N ILE A 113 -21.10 7.04 -8.99
CA ILE A 113 -20.49 5.72 -9.15
C ILE A 113 -20.74 4.90 -7.89
N SER A 114 -21.56 3.87 -7.97
CA SER A 114 -21.82 3.01 -6.81
C SER A 114 -20.68 2.01 -6.57
N PRO A 115 -20.40 1.61 -5.32
CA PRO A 115 -19.42 0.57 -5.02
C PRO A 115 -19.74 -0.75 -5.72
N ASP A 116 -21.02 -1.09 -5.90
CA ASP A 116 -21.45 -2.31 -6.59
C ASP A 116 -21.06 -2.33 -8.07
N SER A 117 -21.08 -1.17 -8.74
CA SER A 117 -20.56 -1.06 -10.11
C SER A 117 -19.04 -1.31 -10.17
N CYS A 118 -18.33 -1.05 -9.06
CA CYS A 118 -16.90 -1.25 -8.92
C CYS A 118 -16.48 -2.65 -8.47
N VAL A 119 -17.40 -3.57 -8.14
CA VAL A 119 -17.05 -4.95 -7.73
C VAL A 119 -16.60 -5.81 -8.93
N LYS A 120 -16.97 -5.42 -10.16
CA LYS A 120 -16.65 -6.16 -11.38
C LYS A 120 -15.29 -5.76 -11.96
N GLY A 121 -14.62 -6.71 -12.63
CA GLY A 121 -13.33 -6.47 -13.30
C GLY A 121 -12.14 -6.39 -12.34
N GLN A 122 -10.96 -6.03 -12.86
CA GLN A 122 -9.70 -6.08 -12.08
C GLN A 122 -9.73 -5.22 -10.80
N TRP A 123 -10.47 -4.11 -10.80
CA TRP A 123 -10.51 -3.18 -9.65
C TRP A 123 -11.44 -3.60 -8.51
N GLY A 124 -12.24 -4.65 -8.69
CA GLY A 124 -13.16 -5.13 -7.66
C GLY A 124 -12.50 -5.54 -6.35
N THR A 125 -11.22 -5.88 -6.38
CA THR A 125 -10.44 -6.16 -5.17
C THR A 125 -10.43 -5.00 -4.18
N GLN A 126 -10.48 -3.74 -4.64
CA GLN A 126 -10.56 -2.59 -3.74
C GLN A 126 -11.85 -2.61 -2.91
N VAL A 127 -12.98 -2.91 -3.57
CA VAL A 127 -14.29 -2.98 -2.90
C VAL A 127 -14.38 -4.20 -1.99
N LYS A 128 -13.92 -5.37 -2.45
CA LYS A 128 -13.95 -6.61 -1.67
C LYS A 128 -13.11 -6.52 -0.41
N ILE A 129 -11.89 -5.99 -0.49
CA ILE A 129 -11.04 -5.78 0.70
C ILE A 129 -11.69 -4.77 1.65
N HIS A 130 -12.22 -3.66 1.13
CA HIS A 130 -12.90 -2.68 1.97
C HIS A 130 -14.09 -3.30 2.73
N ARG A 131 -14.99 -4.03 2.04
CA ARG A 131 -16.13 -4.73 2.65
C ARG A 131 -15.70 -5.81 3.65
N MET A 132 -14.67 -6.59 3.31
CA MET A 132 -14.11 -7.60 4.20
C MET A 132 -13.56 -6.96 5.49
N LEU A 133 -12.83 -5.85 5.38
CA LEU A 133 -12.30 -5.13 6.56
C LEU A 133 -13.41 -4.46 7.38
N LEU A 134 -14.50 -4.01 6.75
CA LEU A 134 -15.70 -3.53 7.46
C LEU A 134 -16.32 -4.61 8.37
N GLN A 135 -16.29 -5.87 7.94
CA GLN A 135 -16.87 -7.01 8.65
C GLN A 135 -15.87 -7.81 9.49
N SER A 136 -14.57 -7.47 9.39
CA SER A 136 -13.50 -8.22 10.05
C SER A 136 -13.52 -8.02 11.56
N ARG A 137 -13.28 -9.09 12.33
CA ARG A 137 -13.04 -9.01 13.78
C ARG A 137 -11.81 -8.18 14.17
N PHE A 138 -10.87 -8.01 13.24
CA PHE A 138 -9.68 -7.19 13.47
C PHE A 138 -9.99 -5.69 13.31
N ARG A 139 -11.21 -5.30 12.91
CA ARG A 139 -11.60 -3.90 12.79
C ARG A 139 -11.80 -3.28 14.17
N THR A 140 -11.12 -2.17 14.42
CA THR A 140 -11.42 -1.27 15.54
C THR A 140 -12.21 -0.04 15.08
N ARG A 141 -13.05 0.51 15.96
CA ARG A 141 -13.74 1.80 15.77
C ARG A 141 -12.99 2.97 16.41
N LYS A 142 -11.89 2.69 17.10
CA LYS A 142 -11.08 3.67 17.83
C LYS A 142 -9.71 3.78 17.18
N LYS A 143 -9.32 4.99 16.79
CA LYS A 143 -8.06 5.23 16.06
C LYS A 143 -6.84 5.05 16.96
N GLU A 144 -6.97 5.45 18.21
CA GLU A 144 -5.96 5.36 19.26
C GLU A 144 -5.59 3.93 19.64
N GLU A 145 -6.45 2.95 19.35
CA GLU A 145 -6.17 1.53 19.55
C GLU A 145 -5.68 0.82 18.28
N ALA A 146 -5.56 1.52 17.16
CA ALA A 146 -5.27 0.91 15.87
C ALA A 146 -3.77 0.74 15.63
N ASP A 147 -3.38 -0.48 15.25
CA ASP A 147 -2.02 -0.78 14.79
C ASP A 147 -1.82 -0.37 13.33
N LEU A 148 -2.87 -0.55 12.52
CA LEU A 148 -2.90 -0.24 11.09
C LEU A 148 -4.15 0.57 10.72
N PHE A 149 -4.03 1.33 9.65
CA PHE A 149 -5.09 2.17 9.12
C PHE A 149 -5.37 1.82 7.66
N PHE A 150 -6.61 1.47 7.33
CA PHE A 150 -7.03 1.22 5.96
C PHE A 150 -7.73 2.46 5.40
N VAL A 151 -7.24 2.96 4.26
CA VAL A 151 -7.85 4.10 3.56
C VAL A 151 -8.71 3.58 2.41
N PRO A 152 -10.06 3.66 2.50
CA PRO A 152 -10.92 3.15 1.46
C PRO A 152 -10.92 4.10 0.25
N ALA A 153 -10.52 3.60 -0.91
CA ALA A 153 -10.50 4.38 -2.15
C ALA A 153 -10.64 3.46 -3.36
N TYR A 154 -11.41 3.89 -4.37
CA TYR A 154 -11.66 3.15 -5.61
C TYR A 154 -11.17 3.91 -6.87
N PRO A 155 -9.97 4.53 -6.85
CA PRO A 155 -9.55 5.45 -7.89
C PRO A 155 -9.50 4.81 -9.28
N LYS A 156 -9.26 3.49 -9.38
CA LYS A 156 -9.21 2.80 -10.67
C LYS A 156 -10.59 2.69 -11.29
N CYS A 157 -11.59 2.25 -10.52
CA CYS A 157 -12.97 2.21 -10.97
C CYS A 157 -13.48 3.60 -11.33
N VAL A 158 -13.30 4.55 -10.40
CA VAL A 158 -13.74 5.94 -10.56
C VAL A 158 -13.15 6.58 -11.82
N ARG A 159 -11.87 6.34 -12.10
CA ARG A 159 -11.22 6.79 -13.34
C ARG A 159 -11.85 6.18 -14.59
N VAL A 160 -12.03 4.86 -14.60
CA VAL A 160 -12.54 4.13 -15.77
C VAL A 160 -13.98 4.52 -16.08
N MET A 161 -14.78 4.80 -15.06
CA MET A 161 -16.16 5.26 -15.21
C MET A 161 -16.29 6.77 -15.42
N GLY A 162 -15.19 7.50 -15.59
CA GLY A 162 -15.19 8.93 -15.89
C GLY A 162 -15.55 9.85 -14.71
N GLY A 163 -15.55 9.35 -13.48
CA GLY A 163 -15.89 10.13 -12.29
C GLY A 163 -14.78 11.07 -11.82
N LEU A 164 -13.52 10.76 -12.14
CA LEU A 164 -12.34 11.62 -11.94
C LEU A 164 -11.29 11.34 -13.02
N ASN A 165 -10.58 12.37 -13.47
CA ASN A 165 -9.39 12.22 -14.31
C ASN A 165 -8.10 12.14 -13.47
N ASP A 166 -6.95 11.88 -14.11
CA ASP A 166 -5.65 11.69 -13.45
C ASP A 166 -5.21 12.87 -12.58
N LYS A 167 -5.48 14.09 -13.04
CA LYS A 167 -5.14 15.31 -12.31
C LYS A 167 -6.02 15.43 -11.06
N GLU A 168 -7.31 15.18 -11.20
CA GLU A 168 -8.27 15.21 -10.10
C GLU A 168 -7.98 14.12 -9.06
N ILE A 169 -7.67 12.90 -9.49
CA ILE A 169 -7.25 11.80 -8.59
C ILE A 169 -6.02 12.22 -7.79
N ASN A 170 -5.03 12.81 -8.45
CA ASN A 170 -3.83 13.26 -7.78
C ASN A 170 -4.11 14.33 -6.73
N GLN A 171 -4.84 15.37 -7.11
CA GLN A 171 -5.21 16.47 -6.21
C GLN A 171 -6.06 15.98 -5.03
N THR A 172 -6.99 15.06 -5.30
CA THR A 172 -7.89 14.51 -4.27
C THR A 172 -7.11 13.66 -3.26
N TYR A 173 -6.17 12.81 -3.70
CA TYR A 173 -5.31 12.08 -2.77
C TYR A 173 -4.47 13.03 -1.91
N VAL A 174 -3.83 14.04 -2.51
CA VAL A 174 -3.03 15.03 -1.74
C VAL A 174 -3.89 15.74 -0.70
N LYS A 175 -5.11 16.14 -1.06
CA LYS A 175 -6.08 16.76 -0.15
C LYS A 175 -6.50 15.82 0.98
N VAL A 176 -6.80 14.57 0.68
CA VAL A 176 -7.21 13.57 1.69
C VAL A 176 -6.08 13.32 2.68
N LEU A 177 -4.87 13.11 2.20
CA LEU A 177 -3.71 12.78 3.04
C LEU A 177 -3.28 13.95 3.94
N SER A 178 -3.43 15.20 3.50
CA SER A 178 -3.06 16.37 4.31
C SER A 178 -3.94 16.56 5.55
N GLN A 179 -5.13 15.95 5.57
CA GLN A 179 -6.11 16.05 6.65
C GLN A 179 -6.01 14.91 7.67
N MET A 180 -5.20 13.87 7.42
CA MET A 180 -5.15 12.66 8.26
C MET A 180 -4.07 12.78 9.37
N PRO A 181 -4.42 12.96 10.65
CA PRO A 181 -3.43 13.20 11.70
C PRO A 181 -2.52 11.98 11.97
N TYR A 182 -3.09 10.78 11.99
CA TYR A 182 -2.32 9.54 12.19
C TYR A 182 -1.41 9.24 11.00
N PHE A 183 -1.82 9.63 9.78
CA PHE A 183 -0.97 9.53 8.60
C PHE A 183 0.26 10.42 8.75
N ARG A 184 0.07 11.67 9.18
CA ARG A 184 1.16 12.61 9.46
C ARG A 184 2.09 12.12 10.56
N LEU A 185 1.54 11.51 11.63
CA LEU A 185 2.32 11.00 12.75
C LEU A 185 3.28 9.87 12.35
N SER A 186 2.80 8.88 11.59
CA SER A 186 3.63 7.74 11.16
C SER A 186 4.44 8.02 9.90
N GLY A 187 4.12 9.10 9.18
CA GLY A 187 4.54 9.33 7.80
C GLY A 187 3.96 8.28 6.85
N GLY A 188 2.74 7.80 7.13
CA GLY A 188 2.01 6.81 6.34
C GLY A 188 2.43 5.36 6.50
N ARG A 189 3.41 5.03 7.37
CA ARG A 189 3.98 3.68 7.52
C ARG A 189 3.00 2.60 7.94
N ASN A 190 1.97 2.97 8.68
CA ASN A 190 0.92 2.09 9.14
C ASN A 190 -0.37 2.22 8.31
N HIS A 191 -0.34 2.92 7.17
CA HIS A 191 -1.49 3.09 6.29
C HIS A 191 -1.44 2.15 5.10
N ILE A 192 -2.57 1.50 4.85
CA ILE A 192 -2.77 0.51 3.80
C ILE A 192 -3.58 1.13 2.66
N PHE A 193 -3.07 0.99 1.44
CA PHE A 193 -3.72 1.41 0.20
C PHE A 193 -3.79 0.24 -0.77
N VAL A 194 -4.86 0.18 -1.57
CA VAL A 194 -5.04 -0.90 -2.56
C VAL A 194 -4.96 -0.31 -3.96
N PHE A 195 -4.02 -0.80 -4.76
CA PHE A 195 -3.86 -0.43 -6.17
C PHE A 195 -3.90 -1.68 -7.05
N PRO A 196 -5.10 -2.10 -7.51
CA PRO A 196 -5.31 -3.42 -8.09
C PRO A 196 -4.93 -3.53 -9.58
N SER A 197 -4.52 -2.43 -10.22
CA SER A 197 -4.17 -2.45 -11.64
C SER A 197 -2.68 -2.65 -11.84
N GLY A 198 -2.26 -3.16 -13.01
CA GLY A 198 -0.85 -3.20 -13.40
C GLY A 198 -0.11 -1.86 -13.45
N ALA A 199 -0.77 -0.72 -13.25
CA ALA A 199 -0.08 0.55 -13.02
C ALA A 199 0.35 0.74 -11.55
N GLY A 200 -0.13 -0.09 -10.62
CA GLY A 200 0.12 0.03 -9.19
C GLY A 200 -0.20 1.44 -8.65
N ALA A 201 0.63 1.91 -7.73
CA ALA A 201 0.49 3.24 -7.13
C ALA A 201 0.69 4.38 -8.13
N HIS A 202 1.23 4.14 -9.33
CA HIS A 202 1.39 5.18 -10.35
C HIS A 202 0.09 5.80 -10.86
N LEU A 203 -1.07 5.18 -10.56
CA LEU A 203 -2.37 5.82 -10.76
C LEU A 203 -2.49 7.15 -9.98
N PHE A 204 -1.86 7.23 -8.81
CA PHE A 204 -1.66 8.45 -8.06
C PHE A 204 -0.29 9.03 -8.41
N LYS A 205 -0.23 10.06 -9.28
CA LYS A 205 1.04 10.57 -9.83
C LYS A 205 2.07 10.95 -8.75
N SER A 206 1.63 11.52 -7.64
CA SER A 206 2.48 11.97 -6.53
C SER A 206 2.73 10.89 -5.46
N TRP A 207 2.44 9.61 -5.73
CA TRP A 207 2.59 8.54 -4.73
C TRP A 207 4.02 8.46 -4.14
N VAL A 208 5.07 8.74 -4.92
CA VAL A 208 6.46 8.70 -4.43
C VAL A 208 6.68 9.70 -3.28
N THR A 209 6.00 10.84 -3.33
CA THR A 209 6.12 11.87 -2.30
C THR A 209 5.28 11.51 -1.07
N TYR A 210 4.08 11.00 -1.28
CA TYR A 210 3.08 10.89 -0.22
C TYR A 210 2.91 9.48 0.34
N LEU A 211 3.04 8.43 -0.47
CA LEU A 211 2.78 7.03 -0.10
C LEU A 211 4.02 6.12 -0.11
N ASN A 212 5.23 6.67 -0.29
CA ASN A 212 6.46 5.85 -0.38
C ASN A 212 6.75 4.99 0.84
N ARG A 213 6.16 5.30 1.99
CA ARG A 213 6.32 4.58 3.26
C ARG A 213 5.11 3.71 3.58
N SER A 214 3.99 3.89 2.87
CA SER A 214 2.75 3.17 3.10
C SER A 214 2.78 1.76 2.56
N ILE A 215 1.92 0.92 3.12
CA ILE A 215 1.73 -0.47 2.71
C ILE A 215 0.80 -0.48 1.49
N ILE A 216 1.29 -0.99 0.37
CA ILE A 216 0.50 -1.11 -0.86
C ILE A 216 0.12 -2.57 -1.08
N LEU A 217 -1.18 -2.80 -1.30
CA LEU A 217 -1.69 -4.08 -1.77
C LEU A 217 -1.89 -4.01 -3.28
N THR A 218 -1.25 -4.90 -4.03
CA THR A 218 -1.28 -4.94 -5.51
C THR A 218 -1.22 -6.38 -6.03
N PRO A 219 -1.94 -6.76 -7.10
CA PRO A 219 -1.86 -8.11 -7.64
C PRO A 219 -0.69 -8.34 -8.60
N GLU A 220 -0.16 -7.29 -9.23
CA GLU A 220 0.83 -7.41 -10.29
C GLU A 220 2.24 -6.99 -9.84
N GLY A 221 2.44 -6.68 -8.55
CA GLY A 221 3.69 -6.11 -8.06
C GLY A 221 3.96 -4.74 -8.70
N ASP A 222 5.17 -4.54 -9.22
CA ASP A 222 5.54 -3.34 -9.96
C ASP A 222 5.79 -3.58 -11.45
N ARG A 223 5.42 -2.57 -12.24
CA ARG A 223 5.61 -2.53 -13.67
C ARG A 223 6.72 -1.54 -14.00
N THR A 224 7.97 -1.97 -13.78
CA THR A 224 9.20 -1.20 -14.02
C THR A 224 9.47 -0.89 -15.50
N ASP A 225 8.76 -1.53 -16.44
CA ASP A 225 9.11 -1.53 -17.87
C ASP A 225 9.00 -0.17 -18.58
N LYS A 226 8.58 0.88 -17.88
CA LYS A 226 8.37 2.24 -18.41
C LYS A 226 8.70 3.37 -17.40
N ARG A 227 9.30 3.07 -16.25
CA ARG A 227 9.48 4.08 -15.17
C ARG A 227 10.77 3.85 -14.39
N ASP A 228 11.42 4.95 -14.04
CA ASP A 228 12.72 4.94 -13.33
C ASP A 228 12.61 4.51 -11.85
N THR A 229 11.38 4.44 -11.32
CA THR A 229 11.13 4.13 -9.90
C THR A 229 10.05 3.07 -9.78
N SER A 230 10.34 2.03 -9.01
CA SER A 230 9.39 0.96 -8.71
C SER A 230 8.31 1.43 -7.75
N ALA A 231 7.04 1.22 -8.08
CA ALA A 231 5.92 1.44 -7.17
C ALA A 231 5.70 0.31 -6.15
N PHE A 232 6.52 -0.74 -6.19
CA PHE A 232 6.48 -1.87 -5.27
C PHE A 232 7.80 -2.01 -4.51
N ASN A 233 7.68 -2.26 -3.21
CA ASN A 233 8.77 -2.54 -2.30
C ASN A 233 8.49 -3.85 -1.56
N THR A 234 9.34 -4.84 -1.80
CA THR A 234 9.23 -6.21 -1.24
C THR A 234 9.24 -6.27 0.28
N TRP A 235 9.73 -5.24 0.97
CA TRP A 235 9.83 -5.21 2.43
C TRP A 235 8.58 -4.67 3.13
N LYS A 236 7.66 -4.03 2.39
CA LYS A 236 6.47 -3.41 2.98
C LYS A 236 5.17 -3.67 2.20
N ASP A 237 5.26 -3.95 0.91
CA ASP A 237 4.11 -4.12 0.04
C ASP A 237 3.75 -5.59 -0.11
N ILE A 238 2.47 -5.87 -0.34
CA ILE A 238 1.93 -7.22 -0.31
C ILE A 238 1.30 -7.53 -1.67
N ILE A 239 1.72 -8.66 -2.26
CA ILE A 239 1.06 -9.20 -3.43
C ILE A 239 -0.23 -9.88 -3.00
N ILE A 240 -1.35 -9.45 -3.57
CA ILE A 240 -2.68 -10.00 -3.31
C ILE A 240 -3.23 -10.70 -4.56
N PRO A 241 -4.16 -11.66 -4.43
CA PRO A 241 -4.84 -12.19 -5.61
C PRO A 241 -5.58 -11.09 -6.38
N GLY A 242 -5.55 -11.17 -7.71
CA GLY A 242 -6.40 -10.34 -8.57
C GLY A 242 -7.89 -10.62 -8.31
N ASN A 243 -8.76 -9.68 -8.68
CA ASN A 243 -10.19 -9.88 -8.51
C ASN A 243 -10.67 -11.06 -9.35
N ILE A 244 -11.40 -11.96 -8.71
CA ILE A 244 -12.08 -13.09 -9.33
C ILE A 244 -13.56 -13.01 -9.01
N ASP A 245 -14.39 -13.60 -9.87
CA ASP A 245 -15.83 -13.69 -9.63
C ASP A 245 -16.10 -14.49 -8.35
N ASP A 246 -17.07 -14.06 -7.54
CA ASP A 246 -17.35 -14.73 -6.26
C ASP A 246 -17.83 -16.16 -6.47
N GLY A 247 -18.57 -16.45 -7.55
CA GLY A 247 -19.00 -17.82 -7.84
C GLY A 247 -17.88 -18.76 -8.29
N MET A 248 -16.64 -18.26 -8.46
CA MET A 248 -15.45 -19.08 -8.65
C MET A 248 -14.80 -19.53 -7.34
N THR A 249 -15.14 -18.89 -6.21
CA THR A 249 -14.50 -19.13 -4.90
C THR A 249 -15.45 -19.54 -3.79
N THR A 250 -16.74 -19.20 -3.90
CA THR A 250 -17.71 -19.58 -2.87
C THR A 250 -17.87 -21.10 -2.81
N HIS A 251 -18.02 -21.62 -1.59
CA HIS A 251 -18.31 -23.03 -1.32
C HIS A 251 -19.70 -23.51 -1.81
N GLY A 252 -20.45 -22.65 -2.51
CA GLY A 252 -21.73 -22.96 -3.14
C GLY A 252 -21.58 -23.54 -4.55
N SER A 253 -22.67 -23.51 -5.32
CA SER A 253 -22.70 -23.95 -6.72
C SER A 253 -21.66 -23.18 -7.54
N ARG A 254 -20.59 -23.86 -7.95
CA ARG A 254 -19.52 -23.27 -8.76
C ARG A 254 -20.10 -22.81 -10.09
N ILE A 255 -19.89 -21.54 -10.46
CA ILE A 255 -20.30 -21.03 -11.78
C ILE A 255 -19.58 -21.81 -12.89
N VAL A 256 -18.35 -22.25 -12.62
CA VAL A 256 -17.53 -23.05 -13.53
C VAL A 256 -16.83 -24.16 -12.76
N GLU A 257 -16.92 -25.38 -13.25
CA GLU A 257 -16.03 -26.45 -12.80
C GLU A 257 -14.68 -26.37 -13.52
N PRO A 258 -13.55 -26.23 -12.81
CA PRO A 258 -12.25 -26.22 -13.45
C PRO A 258 -12.03 -27.51 -14.23
N LEU A 259 -11.70 -27.40 -15.52
CA LEU A 259 -11.40 -28.58 -16.33
C LEU A 259 -10.22 -29.36 -15.70
N PRO A 260 -10.35 -30.68 -15.48
CA PRO A 260 -9.24 -31.54 -15.09
C PRO A 260 -8.07 -31.37 -16.04
N LEU A 261 -6.84 -31.47 -15.55
CA LEU A 261 -5.64 -31.31 -16.37
C LEU A 261 -5.69 -32.20 -17.62
N SER A 262 -6.13 -33.46 -17.48
CA SER A 262 -6.31 -34.41 -18.60
C SER A 262 -7.22 -33.89 -19.72
N LYS A 263 -8.26 -33.11 -19.38
CA LYS A 263 -9.21 -32.53 -20.33
C LYS A 263 -8.78 -31.15 -20.89
N ARG A 264 -7.72 -30.54 -20.36
CA ARG A 264 -7.22 -29.26 -20.87
C ARG A 264 -6.44 -29.46 -22.15
N LYS A 265 -6.87 -28.79 -23.23
CA LYS A 265 -6.19 -28.76 -24.53
C LYS A 265 -4.83 -28.06 -24.47
N HIS A 266 -4.72 -27.01 -23.65
CA HIS A 266 -3.52 -26.20 -23.51
C HIS A 266 -3.07 -26.14 -22.05
N LEU A 267 -1.78 -26.34 -21.79
CA LEU A 267 -1.19 -26.24 -20.45
C LEU A 267 -0.88 -24.80 -20.05
N ALA A 268 -0.44 -23.99 -21.00
CA ALA A 268 -0.14 -22.58 -20.82
C ALA A 268 -0.88 -21.76 -21.88
N ASN A 269 -1.44 -20.62 -21.46
CA ASN A 269 -2.12 -19.70 -22.36
C ASN A 269 -1.55 -18.30 -22.18
N TYR A 270 -1.27 -17.63 -23.30
CA TYR A 270 -0.91 -16.23 -23.32
C TYR A 270 -1.98 -15.47 -24.11
N LEU A 271 -2.69 -14.57 -23.44
CA LEU A 271 -3.68 -13.69 -24.05
C LEU A 271 -3.27 -12.24 -23.80
N GLY A 272 -2.81 -11.56 -24.84
CA GLY A 272 -2.39 -10.16 -24.74
C GLY A 272 -1.61 -9.66 -25.94
N ARG A 273 -1.29 -8.36 -25.94
CA ARG A 273 -0.48 -7.74 -26.99
C ARG A 273 1.01 -8.02 -26.77
N ALA A 274 1.74 -8.46 -27.79
CA ALA A 274 3.18 -8.70 -27.69
C ALA A 274 3.99 -7.43 -27.37
N GLN A 275 3.57 -6.27 -27.89
CA GLN A 275 4.18 -4.94 -27.64
C GLN A 275 5.71 -4.90 -27.88
N GLY A 276 6.25 -5.75 -28.75
CA GLY A 276 7.69 -5.83 -29.02
C GLY A 276 8.55 -6.27 -27.83
N LYS A 277 7.95 -6.75 -26.74
CA LYS A 277 8.71 -7.15 -25.54
C LYS A 277 9.30 -8.54 -25.76
N VAL A 278 10.63 -8.65 -25.61
CA VAL A 278 11.42 -9.87 -25.87
C VAL A 278 10.79 -11.11 -25.23
N GLY A 279 10.42 -11.06 -23.94
CA GLY A 279 9.81 -12.20 -23.26
C GLY A 279 8.45 -12.63 -23.85
N ARG A 280 7.63 -11.68 -24.32
CA ARG A 280 6.33 -12.00 -24.94
C ARG A 280 6.49 -12.56 -26.34
N LEU A 281 7.43 -12.01 -27.11
CA LEU A 281 7.79 -12.55 -28.42
C LEU A 281 8.31 -13.98 -28.28
N ARG A 282 9.16 -14.23 -27.27
CA ARG A 282 9.67 -15.57 -26.98
C ARG A 282 8.57 -16.55 -26.59
N LEU A 283 7.58 -16.13 -25.79
CA LEU A 283 6.42 -16.97 -25.49
C LEU A 283 5.62 -17.34 -26.75
N ILE A 284 5.48 -16.42 -27.70
CA ILE A 284 4.80 -16.67 -28.98
C ILE A 284 5.62 -17.61 -29.88
N GLU A 285 6.96 -17.50 -29.88
CA GLU A 285 7.81 -18.47 -30.57
C GLU A 285 7.69 -19.86 -29.96
N LEU A 286 7.77 -19.95 -28.63
CA LEU A 286 7.65 -21.21 -27.90
C LEU A 286 6.28 -21.85 -28.12
N SER A 287 5.19 -21.09 -28.19
CA SER A 287 3.86 -21.65 -28.46
C SER A 287 3.71 -22.17 -29.89
N LYS A 288 4.53 -21.69 -30.84
CA LYS A 288 4.60 -22.26 -32.19
C LYS A 288 5.47 -23.52 -32.26
N GLN A 289 6.56 -23.56 -31.48
CA GLN A 289 7.46 -24.71 -31.42
C GLN A 289 6.86 -25.89 -30.64
N TYR A 290 6.12 -25.60 -29.57
CA TYR A 290 5.51 -26.58 -28.67
C TYR A 290 4.01 -26.26 -28.49
N PRO A 291 3.20 -26.42 -29.56
CA PRO A 291 1.78 -26.05 -29.52
C PRO A 291 0.93 -27.02 -28.68
N ASP A 292 1.40 -28.25 -28.56
CA ASP A 292 0.64 -29.36 -28.01
C ASP A 292 1.03 -29.68 -26.57
N LYS A 293 0.05 -30.24 -25.87
CA LYS A 293 0.24 -30.84 -24.55
C LYS A 293 0.76 -32.26 -24.76
N ASN A 294 2.07 -32.45 -24.56
CA ASN A 294 2.68 -33.78 -24.51
C ASN A 294 2.19 -34.57 -23.28
#